data_AF-A0A6F8V2J2-F1
#
_entry.id   AF-A0A6F8V2J2-F1
#
_cell.length_a   1.000
_cell.length_b   1.000
_cell.length_c   1.000
_cell.angle_alpha   90.00
_cell.angle_beta   90.00
_cell.angle_gamma   90.00
#
_symmetry.space_group_name_H-M   'P 1'
#
loop_
_entity.id
_entity.type
_entity.pdbx_description
1 polymer ?
#
loop_
_entity_poly.entity_id
_entity_poly.type
_entity_poly.pdbx_seq_one_letter_code
_entity_poly.pdbx_strand_id
1 'polypeptide(L)'
;MRPLAALIDVDDPALPLIRELAASSGDAVILAPDEDVHEKVLLRLQVTTRSVLGAVGYETGGILVDAGRIRVLGGGERSLLTVNKAIDGFRDAVFVADDVLGGIFALNGGGFGPADLGQIFNLAAGSIA
;
A
#
# COMPACT_ATOMS: atom_id res chain seq x y z
N MET A 1 -10.47 17.22 -5.99
CA MET A 1 -9.34 16.28 -6.12
C MET A 1 -8.08 17.11 -6.27
N ARG A 2 -7.02 16.82 -5.49
CA ARG A 2 -5.74 17.52 -5.56
C ARG A 2 -4.94 17.03 -6.78
N PRO A 3 -4.18 17.92 -7.47
CA PRO A 3 -3.32 17.51 -8.58
C PRO A 3 -2.12 16.69 -8.09
N LEU A 4 -1.53 15.87 -8.98
CA LEU A 4 -0.41 14.98 -8.64
C LEU A 4 0.77 15.72 -7.98
N ALA A 5 1.16 16.87 -8.53
CA ALA A 5 2.25 17.68 -7.99
C ALA A 5 2.02 18.14 -6.54
N ALA A 6 0.76 18.27 -6.09
CA ALA A 6 0.43 18.62 -4.70
C ALA A 6 0.40 17.40 -3.76
N LEU A 7 0.58 16.19 -4.29
CA LEU A 7 0.65 14.93 -3.55
C LEU A 7 2.10 14.45 -3.39
N ILE A 8 3.01 14.94 -4.22
CA ILE A 8 4.43 14.62 -4.14
C ILE A 8 5.08 15.60 -3.16
N ASP A 9 5.50 15.06 -2.01
CA ASP A 9 6.32 15.73 -1.03
C ASP A 9 7.80 15.50 -1.37
N VAL A 10 8.53 16.59 -1.59
CA VAL A 10 9.95 16.57 -1.96
C VAL A 10 10.87 16.85 -0.78
N ASP A 11 10.34 17.42 0.30
CA ASP A 11 11.11 17.86 1.46
C ASP A 11 11.18 16.73 2.51
N ASP A 12 10.08 16.01 2.72
CA ASP A 12 9.94 14.96 3.74
C ASP A 12 9.17 13.73 3.19
N PRO A 13 9.63 13.06 2.10
CA PRO A 13 9.01 11.82 1.61
C PRO A 13 9.25 10.66 2.59
N ALA A 14 8.33 9.70 2.64
CA ALA A 14 8.47 8.53 3.51
C ALA A 14 9.37 7.42 2.92
N LEU A 15 9.77 7.49 1.65
CA LEU A 15 10.61 6.45 1.02
C LEU A 15 11.94 6.18 1.75
N PRO A 16 12.69 7.18 2.26
CA PRO A 16 13.89 6.93 3.06
C PRO A 16 13.63 6.06 4.28
N LEU A 17 12.55 6.32 5.02
CA LEU A 17 12.13 5.48 6.17
C LEU A 17 11.78 4.05 5.72
N ILE A 18 11.07 3.90 4.61
CA ILE A 18 10.73 2.58 4.05
C ILE A 18 12.00 1.79 3.69
N ARG A 19 12.99 2.45 3.09
CA ARG A 19 14.28 1.84 2.75
C ARG A 19 15.07 1.42 3.98
N GLU A 20 15.07 2.24 5.03
CA GLU A 20 15.71 1.91 6.32
C GLU A 20 15.06 0.67 6.95
N LEU A 21 13.72 0.65 7.03
CA LEU A 21 12.97 -0.49 7.55
C LEU A 21 13.25 -1.77 6.75
N ALA A 22 13.23 -1.69 5.41
CA ALA A 22 13.53 -2.82 4.54
C ALA A 22 14.94 -3.36 4.76
N ALA A 23 15.94 -2.47 4.89
CA ALA A 23 17.32 -2.84 5.18
C ALA A 23 17.45 -3.50 6.57
N SER A 24 16.72 -3.02 7.57
CA SER A 24 16.74 -3.58 8.93
C SER A 24 16.10 -4.96 9.04
N SER A 25 15.14 -5.28 8.16
CA SER A 25 14.48 -6.60 8.10
C SER A 25 15.41 -7.71 7.60
N GLY A 26 16.36 -7.37 6.72
CA GLY A 26 17.32 -8.29 6.12
C GLY A 26 16.78 -9.16 4.98
N ASP A 27 15.46 -9.20 4.78
CA ASP A 27 14.76 -10.06 3.81
C ASP A 27 13.72 -9.33 2.94
N ALA A 28 13.65 -8.00 3.05
CA ALA A 28 12.70 -7.18 2.31
C ALA A 28 13.29 -6.68 0.98
N VAL A 29 12.52 -6.80 -0.09
CA VAL A 29 12.88 -6.33 -1.45
C VAL A 29 11.85 -5.31 -1.92
N ILE A 30 12.30 -4.08 -2.15
CA ILE A 30 11.50 -3.00 -2.73
C ILE A 30 11.55 -3.10 -4.25
N LEU A 31 10.40 -3.23 -4.90
CA LEU A 31 10.29 -3.28 -6.35
C LEU A 31 10.26 -1.86 -6.94
N ALA A 32 10.75 -1.69 -8.16
CA ALA A 32 10.62 -0.43 -8.89
C ALA A 32 9.14 -0.16 -9.24
N PRO A 33 8.67 1.10 -9.15
CA PRO A 33 7.31 1.45 -9.57
C PRO A 33 7.14 1.27 -11.08
N ASP A 34 5.91 1.03 -11.49
CA ASP A 34 5.50 1.00 -12.89
C ASP A 34 5.02 2.39 -13.31
N GLU A 35 5.66 2.95 -14.35
CA GLU A 35 5.38 4.30 -14.89
C GLU A 35 3.91 4.47 -15.33
N ASP A 36 3.24 3.40 -15.77
CA ASP A 36 1.85 3.47 -16.22
C ASP A 36 0.85 3.47 -15.05
N VAL A 37 1.27 3.10 -13.84
CA VAL A 37 0.35 2.79 -12.74
C VAL A 37 0.56 3.67 -11.52
N HIS A 38 1.80 3.99 -11.16
CA HIS A 38 2.12 4.62 -9.88
C HIS A 38 1.48 6.01 -9.69
N GLU A 39 1.42 6.86 -10.72
CA GLU A 39 0.74 8.15 -10.66
C GLU A 39 -0.78 7.99 -10.41
N LYS A 40 -1.39 7.02 -11.09
CA LYS A 40 -2.82 6.71 -10.97
C LYS A 40 -3.15 6.22 -9.56
N VAL A 41 -2.26 5.43 -8.97
CA VAL A 41 -2.37 5.00 -7.57
C VAL A 41 -2.39 6.20 -6.63
N LEU A 42 -1.40 7.09 -6.71
CA LEU A 42 -1.32 8.25 -5.82
C LEU A 42 -2.52 9.19 -6.00
N LEU A 43 -2.92 9.45 -7.25
CA LEU A 43 -4.12 10.22 -7.58
C LEU A 43 -5.39 9.58 -7.02
N ARG A 44 -5.51 8.25 -7.03
CA ARG A 44 -6.68 7.56 -6.48
C ARG A 44 -6.73 7.62 -4.94
N LEU A 45 -5.56 7.50 -4.30
CA LEU A 45 -5.42 7.53 -2.84
C LEU A 45 -5.67 8.91 -2.25
N GLN A 46 -5.30 9.98 -2.98
CA GLN A 46 -5.41 11.36 -2.49
C GLN A 46 -4.69 11.59 -1.15
N VAL A 47 -3.61 10.86 -0.89
CA VAL A 47 -2.65 11.08 0.20
C VAL A 47 -1.32 11.58 -0.37
N THR A 48 -0.42 12.09 0.48
CA THR A 48 0.89 12.58 0.02
C THR A 48 1.99 11.52 0.16
N THR A 49 3.10 11.66 -0.56
CA THR A 49 4.29 10.78 -0.42
C THR A 49 5.01 10.94 0.92
N ARG A 50 4.67 11.96 1.72
CA ARG A 50 5.04 12.03 3.14
C ARG A 50 4.41 10.91 3.98
N SER A 51 3.30 10.34 3.54
CA SER A 51 2.70 9.17 4.19
C SER A 51 3.31 7.88 3.64
N VAL A 52 3.45 6.86 4.50
CA VAL A 52 3.94 5.53 4.08
C VAL A 52 3.06 4.95 2.96
N LEU A 53 1.73 5.07 3.05
CA LEU A 53 0.81 4.58 2.02
C LEU A 53 1.03 5.28 0.68
N GLY A 54 1.24 6.60 0.68
CA GLY A 54 1.52 7.38 -0.52
C GLY A 54 2.87 7.04 -1.14
N ALA A 55 3.93 6.96 -0.32
CA ALA A 55 5.26 6.58 -0.77
C ALA A 55 5.31 5.16 -1.33
N VAL A 56 4.70 4.18 -0.65
CA VAL A 56 4.62 2.80 -1.18
C VAL A 56 3.85 2.77 -2.51
N GLY A 57 2.72 3.48 -2.59
CA GLY A 57 1.90 3.50 -3.81
C GLY A 57 2.52 4.23 -5.00
N TYR A 58 3.33 5.25 -4.76
CA TYR A 58 3.90 6.11 -5.80
C TYR A 58 5.36 5.79 -6.14
N GLU A 59 6.17 5.50 -5.13
CA GLU A 59 7.63 5.40 -5.26
C GLU A 59 8.13 3.95 -5.32
N THR A 60 7.23 2.97 -5.24
CA THR A 60 7.57 1.54 -5.29
C THR A 60 6.58 0.76 -6.16
N GLY A 61 7.02 -0.39 -6.68
CA GLY A 61 6.15 -1.38 -7.33
C GLY A 61 5.41 -2.28 -6.32
N GLY A 62 5.72 -2.11 -5.03
CA GLY A 62 5.38 -3.03 -3.95
C GLY A 62 6.64 -3.46 -3.18
N ILE A 63 6.43 -4.19 -2.08
CA ILE A 63 7.50 -4.68 -1.22
C ILE A 63 7.28 -6.17 -0.97
N LEU A 64 8.29 -6.98 -1.21
CA LEU A 64 8.30 -8.41 -0.91
C LEU A 64 9.03 -8.62 0.41
N VAL A 65 8.45 -9.39 1.34
CA VAL A 65 9.04 -9.71 2.65
C VAL A 65 9.01 -11.23 2.84
N ASP A 66 9.96 -11.79 3.58
CA ASP A 66 10.11 -13.23 3.82
C ASP A 66 10.07 -14.04 2.52
N ALA A 67 11.03 -13.78 1.63
CA ALA A 67 11.11 -14.40 0.30
C ALA A 67 9.81 -14.28 -0.53
N GLY A 68 9.08 -13.17 -0.35
CA GLY A 68 7.82 -12.89 -1.07
C GLY A 68 6.60 -13.60 -0.49
N ARG A 69 6.70 -14.14 0.73
CA ARG A 69 5.56 -14.70 1.46
C ARG A 69 4.55 -13.65 1.86
N ILE A 70 5.01 -12.45 2.21
CA ILE A 70 4.17 -11.25 2.39
C ILE A 70 4.48 -10.30 1.25
N ARG A 71 3.43 -9.77 0.62
CA ARG A 71 3.52 -8.92 -0.58
C ARG A 71 2.73 -7.64 -0.33
N VAL A 72 3.44 -6.56 -0.03
CA VAL A 72 2.87 -5.22 0.10
C VAL A 72 2.57 -4.65 -1.27
N LEU A 73 1.35 -4.14 -1.44
CA LEU A 73 0.85 -3.58 -2.69
C LEU A 73 1.38 -2.17 -2.89
N GLY A 74 1.91 -1.88 -4.08
CA GLY A 74 2.47 -0.57 -4.42
C GLY A 74 1.86 0.01 -5.70
N GLY A 75 2.71 0.59 -6.54
CA GLY A 75 2.39 1.12 -7.87
C GLY A 75 2.97 0.27 -9.00
N GLY A 76 2.93 -1.05 -8.90
CA GLY A 76 3.46 -1.99 -9.89
C GLY A 76 2.43 -2.99 -10.40
N GLU A 77 2.90 -4.19 -10.77
CA GLU A 77 2.04 -5.30 -11.25
C GLU A 77 0.90 -5.60 -10.26
N ARG A 78 1.23 -5.72 -8.97
CA ARG A 78 0.26 -5.84 -7.88
C ARG A 78 0.00 -4.48 -7.24
N SER A 79 -0.68 -3.60 -7.97
CA SER A 79 -0.93 -2.26 -7.46
C SER A 79 -2.07 -2.17 -6.46
N LEU A 80 -1.97 -1.19 -5.57
CA LEU A 80 -3.06 -0.76 -4.68
C LEU A 80 -4.31 -0.45 -5.50
N LEU A 81 -4.17 0.17 -6.67
CA LEU A 81 -5.30 0.53 -7.53
C LEU A 81 -6.04 -0.70 -8.06
N THR A 82 -5.32 -1.66 -8.66
CA THR A 82 -5.94 -2.82 -9.31
C THR A 82 -6.62 -3.73 -8.29
N VAL A 83 -5.96 -4.03 -7.17
CA VAL A 83 -6.50 -4.93 -6.15
C VAL A 83 -7.73 -4.32 -5.48
N ASN A 84 -7.66 -3.04 -5.09
CA ASN A 84 -8.77 -2.39 -4.38
C ASN A 84 -9.95 -2.04 -5.32
N LYS A 85 -9.71 -1.84 -6.61
CA LYS A 85 -10.80 -1.65 -7.60
C LYS A 85 -11.71 -2.88 -7.70
N ALA A 86 -11.16 -4.09 -7.60
CA ALA A 86 -11.93 -5.32 -7.73
C ALA A 86 -12.93 -5.55 -6.58
N ILE A 87 -12.71 -4.89 -5.43
CA ILE A 87 -13.48 -5.08 -4.20
C ILE A 87 -14.29 -3.82 -3.81
N ASP A 88 -14.38 -2.83 -4.71
CA ASP A 88 -14.96 -1.50 -4.43
C ASP A 88 -14.38 -0.82 -3.17
N GLY A 89 -13.15 -1.17 -2.80
CA GLY A 89 -12.46 -0.71 -1.61
C GLY A 89 -11.64 0.53 -1.93
N PHE A 90 -11.59 1.48 -0.99
CA PHE A 90 -10.77 2.71 -0.95
C PHE A 90 -11.39 3.73 0.03
N ARG A 91 -12.63 3.49 0.47
CA ARG A 91 -13.37 4.36 1.39
C ARG A 91 -13.36 3.82 2.81
N ASP A 92 -13.84 2.59 2.97
CA ASP A 92 -14.05 1.98 4.30
C ASP A 92 -12.89 1.06 4.70
N ALA A 93 -12.20 0.48 3.73
CA ALA A 93 -10.96 -0.23 3.92
C ALA A 93 -10.07 -0.11 2.68
N VAL A 94 -8.76 -0.26 2.87
CA VAL A 94 -7.78 -0.34 1.78
C VAL A 94 -6.97 -1.61 2.00
N PHE A 95 -7.00 -2.55 1.06
CA PHE A 95 -6.10 -3.69 1.06
C PHE A 95 -4.71 -3.18 0.71
N VAL A 96 -3.74 -3.49 1.57
CA VAL A 96 -2.37 -2.96 1.49
C VAL A 96 -1.33 -4.06 1.34
N ALA A 97 -1.64 -5.31 1.68
CA ALA A 97 -0.77 -6.45 1.42
C ALA A 97 -1.60 -7.74 1.34
N ASP A 98 -0.98 -8.79 0.85
CA ASP A 98 -1.48 -10.16 0.92
C ASP A 98 -0.34 -11.13 1.23
N ASP A 99 -0.69 -12.37 1.58
CA ASP A 99 0.28 -13.45 1.76
C ASP A 99 0.01 -14.64 0.83
N VAL A 100 1.00 -15.53 0.73
CA VAL A 100 0.94 -16.72 -0.13
C VAL A 100 -0.08 -17.78 0.32
N LEU A 101 -0.58 -17.70 1.55
CA LEU A 101 -1.63 -18.58 2.09
C LEU A 101 -3.04 -18.01 1.82
N GLY A 102 -3.13 -16.82 1.21
CA GLY A 102 -4.40 -16.16 0.89
C GLY A 102 -4.92 -15.24 2.00
N GLY A 103 -4.09 -14.89 2.99
CA GLY A 103 -4.41 -13.82 3.93
C GLY A 103 -4.29 -12.44 3.27
N ILE A 104 -5.06 -11.49 3.78
CA ILE A 104 -5.12 -10.10 3.29
C ILE A 104 -4.89 -9.15 4.46
N PHE A 105 -4.07 -8.13 4.25
CA PHE A 105 -3.85 -7.06 5.21
C PHE A 105 -4.62 -5.82 4.74
N ALA A 106 -5.50 -5.31 5.59
CA ALA A 106 -6.39 -4.19 5.28
C ALA A 106 -6.21 -3.04 6.27
N LEU A 107 -5.95 -1.84 5.75
CA LEU A 107 -5.99 -0.59 6.50
C LEU A 107 -7.45 -0.23 6.79
N ASN A 108 -7.79 -0.03 8.06
CA ASN A 108 -9.13 0.36 8.47
C ASN A 108 -9.41 1.84 8.16
N GLY A 109 -10.29 2.10 7.19
CA GLY A 109 -10.85 3.42 6.88
C GLY A 109 -12.21 3.68 7.54
N GLY A 110 -12.73 2.73 8.33
CA GLY A 110 -14.05 2.76 8.98
C GLY A 110 -14.91 1.52 8.73
N GLY A 111 -14.51 0.65 7.80
CA GLY A 111 -15.23 -0.56 7.41
C GLY A 111 -15.19 -1.67 8.44
N PHE A 112 -14.19 -1.68 9.33
CA PHE A 112 -14.13 -2.59 10.49
C PHE A 112 -14.69 -1.94 11.76
N GLY A 113 -15.33 -0.78 11.63
CA GLY A 113 -15.85 0.02 12.73
C GLY A 113 -15.02 1.28 13.02
N PRO A 114 -15.53 2.17 13.89
CA PRO A 114 -14.90 3.46 14.19
C PRO A 114 -13.75 3.36 15.19
N ALA A 115 -13.62 2.22 15.90
CA ALA A 115 -12.44 1.92 16.70
C ALA A 115 -11.27 1.58 15.75
N ASP A 116 -10.04 1.86 16.19
CA ASP A 116 -8.83 1.40 15.49
C ASP A 116 -8.71 1.91 14.04
N LEU A 117 -9.21 3.13 13.76
CA LEU A 117 -9.00 3.80 12.47
C LEU A 117 -7.49 3.95 12.20
N GLY A 118 -7.09 3.63 10.97
CA GLY A 118 -5.69 3.66 10.55
C GLY A 118 -4.86 2.45 11.00
N GLN A 119 -5.44 1.50 11.74
CA GLN A 119 -4.77 0.22 12.04
C GLN A 119 -4.86 -0.75 10.85
N ILE A 120 -3.89 -1.67 10.79
CA ILE A 120 -3.88 -2.76 9.80
C ILE A 120 -4.46 -4.01 10.45
N PHE A 121 -5.47 -4.60 9.81
CA PHE A 121 -6.08 -5.87 10.18
C PHE A 121 -5.58 -6.99 9.28
N ASN A 122 -5.31 -8.16 9.85
CA ASN A 122 -5.08 -9.39 9.10
C ASN A 122 -6.41 -10.14 8.96
N LEU A 123 -6.85 -10.35 7.72
CA LEU A 123 -7.99 -11.15 7.34
C LEU A 123 -7.48 -12.51 6.84
N ALA A 124 -7.63 -13.54 7.67
CA ALA A 124 -7.19 -14.89 7.33
C ALA A 124 -7.95 -15.44 6.11
N ALA A 125 -7.34 -16.37 5.38
CA ALA A 125 -7.99 -17.05 4.26
C ALA A 125 -9.39 -17.59 4.64
N GLY A 126 -10.40 -17.26 3.83
CA GLY A 126 -11.80 -17.62 4.09
C GLY A 126 -12.57 -16.70 5.04
N SER A 127 -11.96 -15.59 5.51
CA SER A 127 -12.64 -14.59 6.35
C SER A 127 -13.53 -13.62 5.57
N ILE A 128 -13.42 -13.61 4.24
CA ILE A 128 -14.29 -12.89 3.30
C ILE A 128 -15.24 -13.92 2.68
N ALA A 129 -16.52 -13.85 3.06
CA ALA A 129 -17.61 -14.70 2.57
C ALA A 129 -18.61 -13.86 1.76
#